data_AF-A0A352MV99-F1
#
_entry.id   AF-A0A352MV99-F1
#
_cell.length_a   1.000
_cell.length_b   1.000
_cell.length_c   1.000
_cell.angle_alpha   90.00
_cell.angle_beta   90.00
_cell.angle_gamma   90.00
#
_symmetry.space_group_name_H-M   'P 1'
#
loop_
_entity.id
_entity.type
_entity.pdbx_description
1 polymer ?
#
loop_
_entity_poly.entity_id
_entity_poly.type
_entity_poly.pdbx_seq_one_letter_code
_entity_poly.pdbx_strand_id
1 'polypeptide(L)'
;MGKIQRVLPGLQAVFVDIGNNKNAFLHIKDIKPKASNFTGNKNENFDDIDINKYVKVGMPVIVQVKKDEVLQKGPRVSTHINLPGRFIVIMPGTKFVTVSQKIEDTDEIKRLKDIVTENLNRDLGIIIRTSAIGKSKEDIKKDLRRSYFQIR
;
A
#
# COMPACT_ATOMS: atom_id res chain seq x y z
N MET A 1 -2.15 -1.72 -15.94
CA MET A 1 -0.77 -1.18 -15.87
C MET A 1 -0.78 0.19 -16.52
N GLY A 2 0.07 1.12 -16.09
CA GLY A 2 0.16 2.45 -16.67
C GLY A 2 1.57 2.78 -17.18
N LYS A 3 1.70 3.92 -17.85
CA LYS A 3 2.97 4.42 -18.39
C LYS A 3 3.17 5.87 -17.97
N ILE A 4 4.36 6.21 -17.48
CA ILE A 4 4.67 7.59 -17.08
C ILE A 4 4.73 8.47 -18.32
N GLN A 5 3.84 9.46 -18.41
CA GLN A 5 3.77 10.42 -19.51
C GLN A 5 4.58 11.67 -19.23
N ARG A 6 4.55 12.17 -17.98
CA ARG A 6 5.21 13.44 -17.62
C ARG A 6 5.65 13.44 -16.17
N VAL A 7 6.83 14.03 -15.92
CA VAL A 7 7.36 14.25 -14.56
C VAL A 7 7.15 15.71 -14.17
N LEU A 8 6.79 15.95 -12.90
CA LEU A 8 6.55 17.25 -12.30
C LEU A 8 7.45 17.43 -11.07
N PRO A 9 8.74 17.81 -11.24
CA PRO A 9 9.69 17.89 -10.13
C PRO A 9 9.23 18.86 -9.02
N GLY A 10 8.70 20.03 -9.38
CA GLY A 10 8.21 21.03 -8.42
C GLY A 10 7.02 20.56 -7.56
N LEU A 11 6.34 19.48 -7.96
CA LEU A 11 5.25 18.87 -7.18
C LEU A 11 5.62 17.46 -6.65
N GLN A 12 6.87 17.02 -6.87
CA GLN A 12 7.32 15.66 -6.57
C GLN A 12 6.31 14.60 -7.02
N ALA A 13 5.82 14.74 -8.27
CA ALA A 13 4.74 13.93 -8.82
C ALA A 13 4.94 13.60 -10.30
N VAL A 14 4.17 12.63 -10.80
CA VAL A 14 4.10 12.26 -12.22
C VAL A 14 2.67 12.10 -12.71
N PHE A 15 2.48 12.34 -14.00
CA PHE A 15 1.29 11.92 -14.72
C PHE A 15 1.51 10.54 -15.34
N VAL A 16 0.59 9.63 -15.06
CA VAL A 16 0.58 8.25 -15.54
C VAL A 16 -0.60 8.04 -16.46
N ASP A 17 -0.35 7.63 -17.69
CA ASP A 17 -1.38 7.14 -18.58
C ASP A 17 -1.80 5.74 -18.14
N ILE A 18 -3.10 5.58 -17.88
CA ILE A 18 -3.71 4.31 -17.47
C ILE A 18 -4.81 3.86 -18.46
N GLY A 19 -4.92 4.51 -19.63
CA GLY A 19 -5.94 4.24 -20.63
C GLY A 19 -7.28 4.98 -20.44
N ASN A 20 -7.33 5.95 -19.53
CA ASN A 20 -8.50 6.81 -19.32
C ASN A 20 -8.39 8.11 -20.14
N ASN A 21 -9.50 8.85 -20.26
CA ASN A 21 -9.55 10.16 -20.91
C ASN A 21 -8.59 11.20 -20.31
N LYS A 22 -8.18 11.02 -19.05
CA LYS A 22 -7.25 11.88 -18.33
C LYS A 22 -6.13 11.08 -17.71
N ASN A 23 -4.92 11.62 -17.77
CA ASN A 23 -3.78 11.05 -17.07
C ASN A 23 -4.02 11.04 -15.56
N ALA A 24 -3.62 9.94 -14.93
CA ALA A 24 -3.66 9.77 -13.49
C ALA A 24 -2.51 10.52 -12.81
N PHE A 25 -2.76 11.04 -11.60
CA PHE A 25 -1.77 11.72 -10.78
C PHE A 25 -1.16 10.74 -9.76
N LEU A 26 0.18 10.62 -9.75
CA LEU A 26 0.95 9.80 -8.83
C LEU A 26 2.00 10.64 -8.11
N HIS A 27 1.92 10.72 -6.78
CA HIS A 27 2.84 11.51 -5.95
C HIS A 27 3.97 10.62 -5.39
N ILE A 28 5.15 11.18 -5.09
CA ILE A 28 6.30 10.41 -4.59
C ILE A 28 6.03 9.58 -3.33
N LYS A 29 5.22 10.11 -2.41
CA LYS A 29 4.74 9.42 -1.20
C LYS A 29 3.88 8.18 -1.50
N ASP A 30 3.29 8.11 -2.69
CA ASP A 30 2.51 6.98 -3.18
C ASP A 30 3.36 6.04 -4.08
N ILE A 31 4.67 6.31 -4.24
CA ILE A 31 5.68 5.48 -4.91
C ILE A 31 6.59 4.79 -3.90
N LYS A 32 7.08 5.55 -2.91
CA LYS A 32 7.99 5.12 -1.84
C LYS A 32 7.27 4.25 -0.81
N PRO A 33 7.94 3.23 -0.23
CA PRO A 33 7.35 2.40 0.82
C PRO A 33 6.75 3.25 1.95
N LYS A 34 5.52 2.93 2.35
CA LYS A 34 4.89 3.62 3.49
C LYS A 34 5.71 3.41 4.75
N ALA A 35 6.16 4.50 5.35
CA ALA A 35 6.62 4.55 6.72
C ALA A 35 5.53 4.01 7.65
N SER A 36 5.86 3.04 8.51
CA SER A 36 4.98 2.60 9.59
C SER A 36 5.57 3.06 10.92
N ASN A 37 4.69 3.57 11.79
CA ASN A 37 5.01 3.98 13.15
C ASN A 37 5.57 2.83 14.01
N PHE A 38 5.43 1.58 13.57
CA PHE A 38 5.79 0.39 14.32
C PHE A 38 6.96 -0.41 13.73
N THR A 39 7.32 -0.22 12.45
CA THR A 39 8.54 -0.84 11.85
C THR A 39 9.75 0.09 11.75
N GLY A 40 9.73 1.22 12.47
CA GLY A 40 10.91 2.08 12.62
C GLY A 40 11.20 3.04 11.45
N ASN A 41 10.45 2.96 10.35
CA ASN A 41 10.67 3.84 9.18
C ASN A 41 10.07 5.25 9.32
N LYS A 42 9.98 5.79 10.55
CA LYS A 42 9.38 7.10 10.84
C LYS A 42 10.20 8.28 10.29
N ASN A 43 11.48 8.07 9.99
CA ASN A 43 12.45 9.13 9.72
C ASN A 43 13.02 9.11 8.29
N GLU A 44 12.28 8.61 7.28
CA GLU A 44 12.68 8.93 5.90
C GLU A 44 12.39 10.41 5.66
N ASN A 45 13.45 11.23 5.65
CA ASN A 45 13.36 12.64 5.31
C ASN A 45 12.88 12.76 3.86
N PHE A 46 11.65 13.26 3.67
CA PHE A 46 11.05 13.42 2.35
C PHE A 46 11.49 14.71 1.66
N ASP A 47 12.19 15.59 2.36
CA ASP A 47 12.53 16.93 1.87
C ASP A 47 13.72 16.94 0.90
N ASP A 48 14.59 15.92 0.94
CA ASP A 48 15.73 15.75 0.01
C ASP A 48 15.43 14.86 -1.20
N ILE A 49 14.18 14.45 -1.38
CA ILE A 49 13.84 13.45 -2.37
C ILE A 49 13.55 14.10 -3.72
N ASP A 50 14.29 13.66 -4.74
CA ASP A 50 14.08 14.03 -6.14
C ASP A 50 13.37 12.91 -6.89
N ILE A 51 12.13 13.16 -7.30
CA ILE A 51 11.33 12.22 -8.08
C ILE A 51 12.04 11.75 -9.36
N ASN A 52 12.89 12.57 -9.98
CA ASN A 52 13.60 12.20 -11.21
C ASN A 52 14.52 10.98 -11.03
N LYS A 53 14.95 10.68 -9.80
CA LYS A 53 15.75 9.49 -9.48
C LYS A 53 14.94 8.19 -9.50
N TYR A 54 13.62 8.28 -9.36
CA TYR A 54 12.73 7.13 -9.18
C TYR A 54 11.93 6.79 -10.43
N VAL A 55 11.70 7.75 -11.32
CA VAL A 55 10.80 7.59 -12.46
C VAL A 55 11.33 8.30 -13.69
N LYS A 56 11.08 7.70 -14.86
CA LYS A 56 11.42 8.28 -16.16
C LYS A 56 10.19 8.29 -17.06
N VAL A 57 10.12 9.26 -17.97
CA VAL A 57 9.09 9.27 -19.01
C VAL A 57 9.20 7.98 -19.82
N GLY A 58 8.05 7.38 -20.10
CA GLY A 58 7.93 6.11 -20.81
C GLY A 58 8.06 4.85 -19.94
N MET A 59 8.44 4.98 -18.66
CA MET A 59 8.58 3.85 -17.76
C MET A 59 7.20 3.22 -17.46
N PRO A 60 7.04 1.89 -17.59
CA PRO A 60 5.83 1.20 -17.18
C PRO A 60 5.73 1.16 -15.64
N VAL A 61 4.52 1.27 -15.12
CA VAL A 61 4.26 1.29 -13.68
C VAL A 61 2.94 0.60 -13.34
N ILE A 62 2.95 -0.24 -12.31
CA ILE A 62 1.72 -0.82 -11.76
C ILE A 62 1.16 0.15 -10.74
N VAL A 63 -0.11 0.52 -10.91
CA VAL A 63 -0.79 1.46 -10.03
C VAL A 63 -2.20 0.99 -9.68
N GLN A 64 -2.67 1.36 -8.49
CA GLN A 64 -4.05 1.20 -8.04
C GLN A 64 -4.69 2.59 -7.89
N VAL A 65 -5.93 2.73 -8.36
CA VAL A 65 -6.73 3.95 -8.18
C VAL A 65 -7.10 4.10 -6.71
N LYS A 66 -6.74 5.24 -6.10
CA LYS A 66 -7.10 5.63 -4.73
C LYS A 66 -8.30 6.55 -4.70
N LYS A 67 -8.42 7.43 -5.69
CA LYS A 67 -9.56 8.32 -5.89
C LYS A 67 -9.85 8.40 -7.37
N ASP A 68 -11.12 8.28 -7.72
CA ASP A 68 -11.58 8.45 -9.10
C ASP A 68 -11.37 9.88 -9.58
N GLU A 69 -11.53 10.07 -10.89
CA GLU A 69 -11.49 11.39 -11.49
C GLU A 69 -12.63 12.27 -10.96
N VAL A 70 -12.33 13.55 -10.75
CA VAL A 70 -13.33 14.53 -10.31
C VAL A 70 -13.24 15.75 -11.20
N LEU A 71 -14.30 15.98 -11.99
CA LEU A 71 -14.46 17.12 -12.88
C LEU A 71 -13.21 17.39 -13.71
N GLN A 72 -12.40 18.37 -13.31
CA GLN A 72 -11.19 18.79 -14.02
C GLN A 72 -9.93 17.97 -13.68
N LYS A 73 -9.90 17.28 -12.52
CA LYS A 73 -8.72 16.54 -12.05
C LYS A 73 -8.80 15.07 -12.44
N GLY A 74 -7.73 14.56 -13.05
CA GLY A 74 -7.57 13.14 -13.33
C GLY A 74 -7.52 12.29 -12.04
N PRO A 75 -7.64 10.96 -12.16
CA PRO A 75 -7.70 10.07 -11.00
C PRO A 75 -6.40 10.09 -10.21
N ARG A 76 -6.46 9.89 -8.89
CA ARG A 76 -5.26 9.76 -8.06
C ARG A 76 -4.93 8.29 -7.88
N VAL A 77 -3.68 7.93 -8.15
CA VAL A 77 -3.20 6.54 -8.11
C VAL A 77 -2.02 6.36 -7.14
N SER A 78 -1.67 5.11 -6.88
CA SER A 78 -0.56 4.71 -6.00
C SER A 78 0.08 3.41 -6.47
N THR A 79 1.40 3.27 -6.32
CA THR A 79 2.09 1.98 -6.59
C THR A 79 1.87 0.98 -5.47
N HIS A 80 1.47 1.46 -4.29
CA HIS A 80 1.04 0.60 -3.20
C HIS A 80 -0.27 -0.12 -3.53
N ILE A 81 -0.16 -1.37 -3.99
CA ILE A 81 -1.30 -2.21 -4.29
C ILE A 81 -1.88 -2.75 -2.98
N ASN A 82 -3.18 -2.61 -2.78
CA ASN A 82 -3.91 -3.17 -1.65
C ASN A 82 -4.73 -4.36 -2.15
N LEU A 83 -4.44 -5.53 -1.58
CA LEU A 83 -5.12 -6.78 -1.88
C LEU A 83 -5.96 -7.16 -0.65
N PRO A 84 -7.26 -6.82 -0.64
CA PRO A 84 -8.10 -7.06 0.52
C PRO A 84 -8.42 -8.56 0.66
N GLY A 85 -8.06 -9.12 1.81
CA GLY A 85 -8.59 -10.38 2.33
C GLY A 85 -9.80 -10.15 3.24
N ARG A 86 -10.29 -11.23 3.86
CA ARG A 86 -11.44 -11.18 4.76
C ARG A 86 -11.11 -10.48 6.08
N PHE A 87 -9.95 -10.81 6.65
CA PHE A 87 -9.47 -10.34 7.95
C PHE A 87 -8.25 -9.45 7.84
N ILE A 88 -7.48 -9.61 6.77
CA ILE A 88 -6.26 -8.84 6.54
C ILE A 88 -6.28 -8.15 5.17
N VAL A 89 -5.46 -7.13 4.98
CA VAL A 89 -5.14 -6.55 3.66
C VAL A 89 -3.65 -6.75 3.44
N ILE A 90 -3.28 -7.29 2.28
CA ILE A 90 -1.88 -7.44 1.90
C ILE A 90 -1.46 -6.31 0.97
N MET A 91 -0.26 -5.79 1.22
CA MET A 91 0.41 -4.76 0.43
C MET A 91 1.77 -5.27 -0.04
N PRO A 92 1.87 -5.85 -1.25
CA PRO A 92 3.15 -6.34 -1.77
C PRO A 92 4.16 -5.20 -1.97
N GLY A 93 5.45 -5.54 -1.86
CA GLY A 93 6.55 -4.58 -2.04
C GLY A 93 6.74 -3.58 -0.89
N THR A 94 6.10 -3.82 0.26
CA THR A 94 6.28 -3.04 1.49
C THR A 94 6.51 -3.98 2.66
N LYS A 95 7.11 -3.51 3.77
CA LYS A 95 7.37 -4.33 4.96
C LYS A 95 6.85 -3.63 6.21
N PHE A 96 5.65 -3.98 6.64
CA PHE A 96 5.08 -3.56 7.91
C PHE A 96 3.90 -4.43 8.32
N VAL A 97 3.64 -4.54 9.61
CA VAL A 97 2.38 -5.08 10.14
C VAL A 97 1.72 -4.00 10.97
N THR A 98 0.46 -3.70 10.67
CA THR A 98 -0.33 -2.71 11.40
C THR A 98 -1.75 -3.21 11.63
N VAL A 99 -2.42 -2.64 12.62
CA VAL A 99 -3.80 -2.97 12.99
C VAL A 99 -4.69 -1.77 12.69
N SER A 100 -5.96 -2.02 12.33
CA SER A 100 -6.94 -0.96 12.12
C SER A 100 -7.04 -0.07 13.36
N GLN A 101 -7.03 1.24 13.15
CA GLN A 101 -7.18 2.25 14.20
C GLN A 101 -8.53 2.14 14.96
N LYS A 102 -9.50 1.40 14.43
CA LYS A 102 -10.79 1.14 15.07
C LYS A 102 -10.74 0.01 16.10
N ILE A 103 -9.62 -0.70 16.22
CA ILE A 103 -9.38 -1.68 17.27
C ILE A 103 -8.61 -0.94 18.37
N GLU A 104 -9.24 -0.78 19.54
CA GLU A 104 -8.68 -0.03 20.66
C GLU A 104 -8.15 -0.97 21.76
N ASP A 105 -8.67 -2.20 21.82
CA ASP A 105 -8.25 -3.22 22.77
C ASP A 105 -6.77 -3.61 22.54
N THR A 106 -5.93 -3.28 23.52
CA THR A 106 -4.48 -3.50 23.46
C THR A 106 -4.10 -4.98 23.45
N ASP A 107 -4.85 -5.82 24.16
CA ASP A 107 -4.58 -7.26 24.24
C ASP A 107 -4.94 -7.93 22.92
N GLU A 108 -6.07 -7.54 22.34
CA GLU A 108 -6.49 -8.04 21.02
C GLU A 108 -5.55 -7.58 19.91
N ILE A 109 -5.11 -6.32 19.94
CA ILE A 109 -4.10 -5.79 19.01
C ILE A 109 -2.82 -6.64 19.09
N LYS A 110 -2.35 -6.94 20.30
CA LYS A 110 -1.15 -7.75 20.52
C LYS A 110 -1.35 -9.17 19.98
N ARG A 111 -2.44 -9.84 20.37
CA ARG A 111 -2.78 -11.19 19.92
C ARG A 111 -2.83 -11.30 18.39
N LEU A 112 -3.54 -10.39 17.73
CA LEU A 112 -3.67 -10.39 16.27
C LEU A 112 -2.32 -10.13 15.57
N LYS A 113 -1.50 -9.23 16.12
CA LYS A 113 -0.15 -8.97 15.60
C LYS A 113 0.75 -10.20 15.71
N ASP A 114 0.75 -10.87 16.85
CA ASP A 114 1.58 -12.05 17.09
C ASP A 114 1.20 -13.18 16.11
N ILE A 115 -0.11 -13.44 15.96
CA ILE A 115 -0.62 -14.42 14.99
C ILE A 115 -0.15 -14.10 13.57
N VAL A 116 -0.25 -12.85 13.12
CA VAL A 116 0.15 -12.47 11.76
C VAL A 116 1.65 -12.53 11.58
N THR A 117 2.43 -12.06 12.56
CA THR A 117 3.89 -11.98 12.48
C THR A 117 4.53 -13.36 12.45
N GLU A 118 4.05 -14.30 13.27
CA GLU A 118 4.50 -15.70 13.27
C GLU A 118 4.26 -16.44 11.94
N ASN A 119 3.30 -15.97 11.14
CA ASN A 119 2.89 -16.64 9.89
C ASN A 119 3.30 -15.83 8.65
N LEU A 120 4.12 -14.80 8.82
CA LEU A 120 4.62 -13.95 7.76
C LEU A 120 5.92 -14.51 7.18
N ASN A 121 5.86 -15.07 5.97
CA ASN A 121 7.03 -15.70 5.33
C ASN A 121 7.72 -14.81 4.28
N ARG A 122 7.27 -13.55 4.11
CA ARG A 122 7.71 -12.64 3.05
C ARG A 122 7.70 -11.19 3.51
N ASP A 123 8.49 -10.36 2.86
CA ASP A 123 8.46 -8.90 3.01
C ASP A 123 7.16 -8.34 2.38
N LEU A 124 6.09 -8.38 3.17
CA LEU A 124 4.78 -7.84 2.82
C LEU A 124 4.29 -6.87 3.88
N GLY A 125 3.54 -5.86 3.42
CA GLY A 125 2.76 -4.99 4.26
C GLY A 125 1.45 -5.70 4.61
N ILE A 126 1.08 -5.76 5.89
CA ILE A 126 -0.20 -6.30 6.33
C ILE A 126 -0.93 -5.27 7.18
N ILE A 127 -2.20 -5.07 6.86
CA ILE A 127 -3.16 -4.31 7.66
C ILE A 127 -4.21 -5.29 8.20
N ILE A 128 -4.29 -5.43 9.52
CA ILE A 128 -5.30 -6.25 10.19
C ILE A 128 -6.60 -5.45 10.30
N ARG A 129 -7.71 -6.00 9.78
CA ARG A 129 -9.02 -5.36 9.75
C ARG A 129 -9.79 -5.59 11.06
N THR A 130 -10.78 -4.74 11.32
CA THR A 130 -11.74 -4.93 12.44
C THR A 130 -12.49 -6.26 12.36
N SER A 131 -12.67 -6.83 11.17
CA SER A 131 -13.29 -8.15 10.98
C SER A 131 -12.48 -9.31 11.57
N ALA A 132 -11.20 -9.08 11.92
CA ALA A 132 -10.33 -10.07 12.54
C ALA A 132 -10.57 -10.21 14.06
N ILE A 133 -11.28 -9.28 14.68
CA ILE A 133 -11.53 -9.28 16.13
C ILE A 133 -12.21 -10.58 16.55
N GLY A 134 -11.67 -11.22 17.59
CA GLY A 134 -12.18 -12.46 18.17
C GLY A 134 -12.06 -13.68 17.25
N LYS A 135 -11.36 -13.57 16.11
CA LYS A 135 -11.16 -14.71 15.20
C LYS A 135 -10.04 -15.62 15.67
N SER A 136 -10.22 -16.92 15.39
CA SER A 136 -9.27 -17.96 15.74
C SER A 136 -7.96 -17.78 14.95
N LYS A 137 -6.86 -18.32 15.50
CA LYS A 137 -5.56 -18.34 14.82
C LYS A 137 -5.64 -19.04 13.47
N GLU A 138 -6.44 -20.11 13.38
CA GLU A 138 -6.62 -20.92 12.16
C GLU A 138 -7.35 -20.15 11.06
N ASP A 139 -8.40 -19.40 11.42
CA ASP A 139 -9.14 -18.55 10.48
C ASP A 139 -8.24 -17.48 9.84
N ILE A 140 -7.43 -16.83 10.67
CA ILE A 140 -6.48 -15.79 10.22
C ILE A 140 -5.40 -16.41 9.34
N LYS A 141 -4.84 -17.57 9.72
CA LYS A 141 -3.86 -18.31 8.89
C LYS A 141 -4.46 -18.73 7.54
N LYS A 142 -5.71 -19.16 7.51
CA LYS A 142 -6.41 -19.55 6.27
C LYS A 142 -6.61 -18.34 5.35
N ASP A 143 -7.01 -17.19 5.90
CA ASP A 143 -7.16 -15.95 5.14
C ASP A 143 -5.81 -15.41 4.63
N LEU A 144 -4.75 -15.50 5.45
CA LEU A 144 -3.36 -15.24 5.04
C LEU A 144 -2.98 -16.11 3.84
N ARG A 145 -3.12 -17.43 3.96
CA ARG A 145 -2.81 -18.39 2.89
C ARG A 145 -3.58 -18.07 1.62
N ARG A 146 -4.89 -17.83 1.73
CA ARG A 146 -5.73 -17.48 0.58
C ARG A 146 -5.31 -16.16 -0.08
N SER A 147 -4.94 -15.16 0.72
CA SER A 147 -4.50 -13.86 0.23
C SER A 147 -3.12 -13.95 -0.45
N TYR A 148 -2.23 -14.82 0.02
CA TYR A 148 -0.95 -15.10 -0.64
C TYR A 148 -1.12 -15.69 -2.04
N PHE A 149 -2.12 -16.54 -2.27
CA PHE A 149 -2.39 -17.10 -3.60
C PHE A 149 -2.76 -16.03 -4.63
N GLN A 150 -3.27 -14.86 -4.22
CA GLN A 150 -3.61 -13.76 -5.13
C GLN A 150 -2.39 -12.99 -5.64
N ILE A 151 -1.22 -13.21 -5.05
CA ILE A 151 0.04 -12.50 -5.36
C ILE A 151 0.97 -13.37 -6.21
N ARG A 152 0.61 -14.64 -6.42
CA ARG A 152 1.40 -15.62 -7.15
C ARG A 152 0.94 -15.67 -8.61
#